data_AF-A0A0J1DQ03-F1
#
_entry.id   AF-A0A0J1DQ03-F1
#
_cell.length_a   1.000
_cell.length_b   1.000
_cell.length_c   1.000
_cell.angle_alpha   90.00
_cell.angle_beta   90.00
_cell.angle_gamma   90.00
#
_symmetry.space_group_name_H-M   'P 1'
#
loop_
_entity.id
_entity.type
_entity.pdbx_description
1 polymer ?
#
loop_
_entity_poly.entity_id
_entity_poly.type
_entity_poly.pdbx_seq_one_letter_code
_entity_poly.pdbx_strand_id
1 'polypeptide(L)'
;MEDAKKAGAQGGTIFFARGTGAHEAKTFFGLTLETGREILLILTRDDQTDAVLDAIVESGKLKNPGAGIAFVLDVNRLIGLQHRKFVEVSDHE
;
A
#
# COMPACT_ATOMS: atom_id res chain seq x y z
N MET A 1 5.86 -0.96 7.21
CA MET A 1 4.89 -0.20 8.03
C MET A 1 5.53 0.73 9.04
N GLU A 2 6.59 0.34 9.74
CA GLU A 2 7.22 1.21 10.75
C GLU A 2 7.64 2.58 10.18
N ASP A 3 8.34 2.58 9.05
CA ASP A 3 8.79 3.83 8.41
C ASP A 3 7.63 4.69 7.90
N ALA A 4 6.57 4.04 7.38
CA ALA A 4 5.34 4.74 7.04
C ALA A 4 4.72 5.43 8.27
N LYS A 5 4.74 4.80 9.46
CA LYS A 5 4.27 5.43 10.70
C LYS A 5 5.11 6.63 11.11
N LYS A 6 6.44 6.54 10.97
CA LYS A 6 7.36 7.67 11.22
C LYS A 6 7.08 8.84 10.27
N ALA A 7 6.63 8.55 9.04
CA ALA A 7 6.25 9.54 8.04
C ALA A 7 4.83 10.11 8.19
N GLY A 8 4.05 9.66 9.17
CA GLY A 8 2.71 10.18 9.48
C GLY A 8 1.57 9.18 9.32
N ALA A 9 1.80 8.01 8.74
CA ALA A 9 0.76 6.99 8.59
C ALA A 9 0.25 6.52 9.96
N GLN A 10 -1.04 6.64 10.21
CA GLN A 10 -1.63 6.21 11.49
C GLN A 10 -1.84 4.70 11.57
N GLY A 11 -1.73 3.98 10.45
CA GLY A 11 -1.91 2.55 10.35
C GLY A 11 -2.01 2.09 8.90
N GLY A 12 -2.27 0.81 8.69
CA GLY A 12 -2.48 0.22 7.38
C GLY A 12 -3.11 -1.15 7.48
N THR A 13 -3.70 -1.59 6.38
CA THR A 13 -4.28 -2.93 6.22
C THR A 13 -3.36 -3.74 5.32
N ILE A 14 -3.04 -4.97 5.72
CA ILE A 14 -2.17 -5.86 4.96
C ILE A 14 -2.98 -7.07 4.50
N PHE A 15 -2.89 -7.38 3.22
CA PHE A 15 -3.47 -8.58 2.62
C PHE A 15 -2.36 -9.46 2.03
N PHE A 16 -2.51 -10.77 2.15
CA PHE A 16 -1.71 -11.71 1.37
C PHE A 16 -2.32 -11.86 -0.02
N ALA A 17 -1.47 -11.84 -1.03
CA ALA A 17 -1.85 -11.89 -2.43
C ALA A 17 -0.95 -12.86 -3.20
N ARG A 18 -1.35 -13.14 -4.43
CA ARG A 18 -0.51 -13.85 -5.41
C ARG A 18 -0.25 -12.90 -6.57
N GLY A 19 1.01 -12.80 -6.96
CA GLY A 19 1.42 -12.00 -8.10
C GLY A 19 1.50 -12.85 -9.36
N THR A 20 1.29 -12.22 -10.51
CA THR A 20 1.61 -12.80 -11.82
C THR A 20 2.65 -11.89 -12.50
N GLY A 21 3.87 -11.86 -11.96
CA GLY A 21 4.97 -11.13 -12.58
C GLY A 21 5.55 -11.84 -13.80
N ALA A 22 5.93 -11.09 -14.85
CA ALA A 22 6.53 -11.60 -16.09
C ALA A 22 7.83 -12.43 -15.92
N HIS A 23 8.39 -12.49 -14.71
CA HIS A 23 9.58 -13.26 -14.35
C HIS A 23 9.34 -14.35 -13.30
N GLU A 24 8.12 -14.50 -12.79
CA GLU A 24 7.81 -15.44 -11.69
C GLU A 24 7.38 -16.83 -12.17
N ALA A 25 7.00 -16.97 -13.43
CA ALA A 25 6.82 -18.29 -14.05
C ALA A 25 8.18 -18.92 -14.43
N LYS A 26 9.14 -18.97 -13.50
CA LYS A 26 10.27 -19.90 -13.63
C LYS A 26 9.76 -21.28 -13.25
N THR A 27 9.29 -22.03 -14.24
CA THR A 27 9.04 -23.47 -14.11
C THR A 27 10.39 -24.16 -13.87
N PHE A 28 10.75 -24.42 -12.62
CA PHE A 28 11.89 -25.29 -12.30
C PHE A 28 11.37 -26.73 -12.36
N PHE A 29 11.83 -27.53 -13.34
CA PHE A 29 11.39 -28.92 -13.55
C PHE A 29 9.87 -29.12 -13.70
N GLY A 30 9.16 -28.18 -14.36
CA GLY A 30 7.71 -28.31 -14.56
C GLY A 30 6.85 -28.01 -13.33
N LEU A 31 7.45 -27.51 -12.23
CA LEU A 31 6.74 -27.04 -11.05
C LEU A 31 6.51 -25.53 -11.13
N THR A 32 5.27 -25.10 -10.97
CA THR A 32 4.92 -23.68 -10.84
C THR A 32 5.26 -23.21 -9.42
N LEU A 33 6.27 -22.34 -9.29
CA LEU A 33 6.58 -21.71 -8.02
C LEU A 33 5.58 -20.57 -7.77
N GLU A 34 4.63 -20.80 -6.86
CA GLU A 34 3.73 -19.73 -6.42
C GLU A 34 4.48 -18.82 -5.44
N THR A 35 4.83 -17.61 -5.88
CA THR A 35 5.39 -16.58 -4.99
C THR A 35 4.26 -15.83 -4.30
N GLY A 36 4.24 -15.88 -2.97
CA GLY A 36 3.39 -15.03 -2.16
C GLY A 36 3.79 -13.55 -2.33
N ARG A 37 2.79 -12.68 -2.40
CA ARG A 37 2.94 -11.22 -2.39
C ARG A 37 2.14 -10.66 -1.22
N GLU A 38 2.45 -9.42 -0.85
CA GLU A 38 1.69 -8.68 0.15
C GLU A 38 1.18 -7.38 -0.46
N ILE A 39 -0.04 -6.99 -0.11
CA ILE A 39 -0.61 -5.69 -0.44
C ILE A 39 -0.71 -4.90 0.86
N LEU A 40 -0.06 -3.74 0.90
CA LEU A 40 -0.18 -2.78 1.99
C LEU A 40 -1.06 -1.61 1.54
N LEU A 41 -2.21 -1.47 2.17
CA LEU A 41 -3.12 -0.35 1.97
C LEU A 41 -3.02 0.62 3.13
N ILE A 42 -2.70 1.87 2.86
CA ILE A 42 -2.62 2.94 3.87
C ILE A 42 -3.58 4.05 3.47
N LEU A 43 -4.43 4.42 4.42
CA LEU A 43 -5.27 5.60 4.32
C LEU A 43 -4.64 6.73 5.12
N THR A 44 -4.39 7.84 4.43
CA THR A 44 -3.73 9.03 4.95
C THR A 44 -4.48 10.29 4.53
N ARG A 45 -4.11 11.44 5.10
CA ARG A 45 -4.56 12.74 4.63
C ARG A 45 -3.72 13.19 3.44
N ASP A 46 -4.30 14.01 2.57
CA ASP A 46 -3.66 14.54 1.37
C ASP A 46 -2.30 15.18 1.67
N ASP A 47 -2.22 15.99 2.74
CA ASP A 47 -1.01 16.68 3.20
C ASP A 47 0.15 15.75 3.62
N GLN A 48 -0.13 14.47 3.84
CA GLN A 48 0.85 13.46 4.27
C GLN A 48 1.12 12.39 3.21
N THR A 49 0.37 12.39 2.11
CA THR A 49 0.40 11.31 1.11
C THR A 49 1.78 11.12 0.53
N ASP A 50 2.42 12.20 0.08
CA ASP A 50 3.74 12.13 -0.55
C ASP A 50 4.82 11.65 0.43
N ALA A 51 4.82 12.19 1.66
CA ALA A 51 5.78 11.78 2.70
C ALA A 51 5.66 10.29 3.04
N VAL A 52 4.43 9.78 3.14
CA VAL A 52 4.17 8.36 3.42
C VAL A 52 4.55 7.50 2.21
N LEU A 53 4.22 7.92 0.99
CA LEU A 53 4.56 7.23 -0.24
C LEU A 53 6.07 7.11 -0.41
N ASP A 54 6.82 8.21 -0.24
CA ASP A 54 8.27 8.24 -0.34
C ASP A 54 8.94 7.30 0.67
N ALA A 55 8.46 7.28 1.91
CA ALA A 55 8.95 6.37 2.93
C ALA A 55 8.74 4.89 2.54
N ILE A 56 7.61 4.56 1.90
CA ILE A 56 7.32 3.20 1.42
C ILE A 56 8.18 2.86 0.21
N VAL A 57 8.33 3.79 -0.74
CA VAL A 57 9.14 3.61 -1.95
C VAL A 57 10.59 3.32 -1.58
N GLU A 58 11.15 4.05 -0.61
CA GLU A 58 12.51 3.84 -0.14
C GLU A 58 12.65 2.54 0.67
N SER A 59 11.82 2.34 1.69
CA SER A 59 11.88 1.15 2.56
C SER A 59 11.62 -0.15 1.78
N GLY A 60 10.67 -0.12 0.84
CA GLY A 60 10.34 -1.23 -0.06
C GLY A 60 11.23 -1.33 -1.30
N LYS A 61 12.16 -0.39 -1.52
CA LYS A 61 13.04 -0.31 -2.69
C LYS A 61 12.28 -0.43 -4.02
N LEU A 62 11.12 0.21 -4.12
CA LEU A 62 10.19 0.04 -5.24
C LEU A 62 10.73 0.54 -6.58
N LYS A 63 11.83 1.29 -6.57
CA LYS A 63 12.58 1.70 -7.78
C LYS A 63 13.40 0.55 -8.40
N ASN A 64 13.58 -0.56 -7.69
CA ASN A 64 14.30 -1.72 -8.20
C ASN A 64 13.37 -2.63 -9.01
N PRO A 65 13.86 -3.24 -10.12
CA PRO A 65 13.09 -4.20 -10.89
C PRO A 65 12.52 -5.34 -10.04
N GLY A 66 11.22 -5.59 -10.15
CA GLY A 66 10.53 -6.70 -9.46
C GLY A 66 10.15 -6.46 -8.00
N ALA A 67 10.48 -5.28 -7.43
CA ALA A 67 10.15 -4.92 -6.05
C ALA A 67 8.65 -4.67 -5.80
N GLY A 68 7.87 -4.43 -6.85
CA GLY A 68 6.42 -4.23 -6.79
C GLY A 68 6.01 -2.91 -7.41
N ILE A 69 4.80 -2.47 -7.09
CA ILE A 69 4.24 -1.19 -7.51
C ILE A 69 3.63 -0.49 -6.29
N ALA A 70 3.64 0.84 -6.30
CA ALA A 70 2.86 1.66 -5.39
C ALA A 70 2.10 2.70 -6.22
N PHE A 71 0.89 3.02 -5.78
CA PHE A 71 0.05 4.02 -6.42
C PHE A 71 -0.83 4.67 -5.35
N VAL A 72 -1.33 5.86 -5.68
CA VAL A 72 -2.22 6.66 -4.83
C VAL A 72 -3.60 6.68 -5.48
N LEU A 73 -4.64 6.56 -4.67
CA LEU A 73 -6.04 6.71 -5.08
C LEU A 73 -6.71 7.74 -4.17
N ASP A 74 -7.39 8.72 -4.77
CA ASP A 74 -8.19 9.69 -4.01
C ASP A 74 -9.43 9.02 -3.41
N VAL A 75 -9.75 9.38 -2.17
CA VAL A 75 -10.89 8.85 -1.44
C VAL A 75 -11.96 9.92 -1.30
N ASN A 76 -13.00 9.83 -2.12
CA ASN A 76 -14.07 10.83 -2.13
C ASN A 76 -14.95 10.81 -0.87
N ARG A 77 -15.16 9.62 -0.28
CA ARG A 77 -16.03 9.43 0.89
C ARG A 77 -15.48 8.35 1.80
N LEU A 78 -15.64 8.57 3.10
CA LEU A 78 -15.04 7.73 4.14
C LEU A 78 -15.92 7.73 5.39
N ILE A 79 -16.23 6.54 5.90
CA ILE A 79 -17.09 6.32 7.08
C ILE A 79 -16.40 5.28 7.98
N GLY A 80 -16.61 5.38 9.29
CA GLY A 80 -16.20 4.33 10.25
C GLY A 80 -14.85 4.54 10.94
N LEU A 81 -14.22 5.70 10.78
CA LEU A 81 -12.96 6.05 11.47
C LEU A 81 -13.19 6.75 12.81
N GLN A 82 -13.96 6.13 13.71
CA GLN A 82 -14.36 6.73 14.99
C GLN A 82 -13.18 7.13 15.89
N HIS A 83 -12.02 6.47 15.74
CA HIS A 83 -10.80 6.73 16.50
C HIS A 83 -9.88 7.79 15.86
N ARG A 84 -10.15 8.22 14.62
CA ARG A 84 -9.40 9.29 13.94
C ARG A 84 -10.28 10.54 13.93
N LYS A 85 -9.91 11.54 14.73
CA LYS A 85 -10.69 12.78 14.96
C LYS A 85 -10.86 13.70 13.72
N PHE A 86 -10.52 13.25 12.50
CA PHE A 86 -10.28 14.13 11.35
C PHE A 86 -10.94 13.66 10.04
N VAL A 87 -12.13 13.08 10.09
CA VAL A 87 -12.93 12.92 8.88
C VAL A 87 -14.21 13.71 9.08
N GLU A 88 -14.18 14.98 8.67
CA GLU A 88 -15.43 15.68 8.39
C GLU A 88 -16.07 14.94 7.22
N VAL A 89 -17.23 14.34 7.48
CA VAL A 89 -18.08 13.83 6.43
C VAL A 89 -18.52 15.06 5.66
N SER A 90 -18.11 15.20 4.39
CA SER A 90 -18.80 16.11 3.49
C SER A 90 -20.21 15.53 3.30
N ASP A 91 -21.15 16.07 4.07
CA ASP A 91 -22.57 15.92 3.81
C ASP A 91 -22.83 16.60 2.46
N HIS A 92 -22.86 15.79 1.40
CA HIS A 92 -23.46 16.22 0.15
C HIS A 92 -24.97 16.03 0.29
N GLU A 93 -25.69 17.15 0.41
CA GLU A 93 -27.10 17.26 -0.02
C GLU A 93 -27.27 16.86 -1.49
#